data_AF-A0A923WJ63-F1
#
_entry.id   AF-A0A923WJ63-F1
#
_cell.length_a   1.000
_cell.length_b   1.000
_cell.length_c   1.000
_cell.angle_alpha   90.00
_cell.angle_beta   90.00
_cell.angle_gamma   90.00
#
_symmetry.space_group_name_H-M   'P 1'
#
loop_
_entity.id
_entity.type
_entity.pdbx_description
1 polymer ?
#
loop_
_entity_poly.entity_id
_entity_poly.type
_entity_poly.pdbx_seq_one_letter_code
_entity_poly.pdbx_strand_id
1 'polypeptide(L)'
;MNIEKKHDEAGSAPLARPVDVVISPKELPRRQFAKGIIGTSGVLLTLASQPGMAATLCRSPSGSLSGGLQSHGPVVACAGRSPNFYKENAGWPSPCTPGTTFSSVFPCAGLTKDTYGASSTTLGLILDHQDFDTANLGMHLVATYLNILSGRIDFLTLSQVQSIWYDWQTYGYYSPTAGVQWRASDIVIYLSGTMS
;
A
#
# COMPACT_ATOMS: atom_id res chain seq x y z
N MET A 1 30.70 -67.08 18.98
CA MET A 1 31.97 -67.30 18.29
C MET A 1 31.68 -68.11 17.02
N ASN A 2 31.43 -67.39 15.91
CA ASN A 2 32.07 -67.52 14.57
C ASN A 2 32.26 -68.95 13.99
N ILE A 3 31.96 -69.32 12.73
CA ILE A 3 31.71 -68.68 11.40
C ILE A 3 31.05 -69.78 10.49
N GLU A 4 30.24 -69.57 9.43
CA GLU A 4 30.61 -69.40 7.99
C GLU A 4 29.31 -69.43 7.15
N LYS A 5 29.02 -68.37 6.39
CA LYS A 5 29.26 -68.13 4.93
C LYS A 5 28.19 -68.73 4.00
N LYS A 6 27.58 -67.85 3.20
CA LYS A 6 27.19 -68.14 1.82
C LYS A 6 27.64 -66.99 0.92
N HIS A 7 28.56 -67.32 0.00
CA HIS A 7 28.93 -66.54 -1.18
C HIS A 7 27.95 -66.88 -2.31
N ASP A 8 27.61 -65.90 -3.13
CA ASP A 8 27.52 -66.05 -4.59
C ASP A 8 27.89 -64.69 -5.24
N GLU A 9 28.88 -64.76 -6.14
CA GLU A 9 29.47 -63.77 -7.08
C GLU A 9 28.46 -63.40 -8.21
N ALA A 10 28.57 -62.42 -9.11
CA ALA A 10 29.56 -61.46 -9.61
C ALA A 10 28.73 -60.38 -10.39
N GLY A 11 29.11 -59.11 -10.52
CA GLY A 11 30.05 -58.66 -11.56
C GLY A 11 29.78 -57.21 -12.03
N SER A 12 30.85 -56.41 -11.95
CA SER A 12 31.25 -55.13 -12.56
C SER A 12 30.32 -54.13 -13.31
N ALA A 13 30.58 -52.85 -13.02
CA ALA A 13 30.22 -51.56 -13.65
C ALA A 13 30.80 -51.38 -15.10
N PRO A 14 30.66 -50.25 -15.88
CA PRO A 14 30.40 -48.85 -15.49
C PRO A 14 29.59 -47.90 -16.45
N LEU A 15 29.42 -46.67 -15.95
CA LEU A 15 29.02 -45.33 -16.47
C LEU A 15 29.08 -45.00 -17.99
N ALA A 16 28.08 -44.24 -18.49
CA ALA A 16 28.24 -43.03 -19.35
C ALA A 16 26.91 -42.25 -19.55
N ARG A 17 26.95 -40.90 -19.48
CA ARG A 17 25.90 -39.91 -19.87
C ARG A 17 26.21 -39.38 -21.31
N PRO A 18 25.58 -38.29 -21.80
CA PRO A 18 24.20 -38.05 -22.26
C PRO A 18 24.18 -37.65 -23.77
N VAL A 19 23.00 -37.53 -24.41
CA VAL A 19 22.87 -36.75 -25.66
C VAL A 19 21.56 -35.96 -25.64
N ASP A 20 21.69 -34.63 -25.61
CA ASP A 20 20.61 -33.68 -25.85
C ASP A 20 20.39 -33.50 -27.36
N VAL A 21 19.13 -33.52 -27.80
CA VAL A 21 18.72 -33.01 -29.11
C VAL A 21 17.61 -31.98 -28.92
N VAL A 22 17.98 -30.73 -29.15
CA VAL A 22 17.09 -29.60 -29.48
C VAL A 22 17.00 -29.61 -31.03
N ILE A 23 15.90 -29.38 -31.74
CA ILE A 23 15.11 -28.14 -31.95
C ILE A 23 13.90 -28.54 -32.83
N SER A 24 12.68 -28.01 -32.61
CA SER A 24 12.02 -27.04 -33.53
C SER A 24 10.52 -26.80 -33.21
N PRO A 25 10.00 -25.56 -33.34
CA PRO A 25 8.72 -25.15 -32.79
C PRO A 25 7.61 -24.97 -33.85
N LYS A 26 6.36 -25.29 -33.52
CA LYS A 26 5.20 -24.49 -34.00
C LYS A 26 3.87 -24.82 -33.30
N GLU A 27 3.24 -23.72 -32.88
CA GLU A 27 1.81 -23.50 -32.57
C GLU A 27 1.19 -24.18 -31.32
N LEU A 28 0.86 -23.32 -30.37
CA LEU A 28 0.13 -23.54 -29.10
C LEU A 28 -1.36 -23.89 -29.32
N PRO A 29 -2.10 -24.35 -28.30
CA PRO A 29 -2.90 -25.56 -28.34
C PRO A 29 -4.41 -25.31 -28.14
N ARG A 30 -5.25 -26.18 -28.70
CA ARG A 30 -6.65 -26.30 -28.28
C ARG A 30 -6.73 -27.24 -27.08
N ARG A 31 -6.71 -26.61 -25.91
CA ARG A 31 -6.93 -27.16 -24.56
C ARG A 31 -7.97 -28.29 -24.54
N GLN A 32 -7.51 -29.53 -24.44
CA GLN A 32 -8.33 -30.65 -23.99
C GLN A 32 -7.78 -31.12 -22.65
N PHE A 33 -8.43 -30.68 -21.57
CA PHE A 33 -8.19 -31.17 -20.24
C PHE A 33 -8.82 -32.57 -20.12
N ALA A 34 -8.00 -33.61 -20.08
CA ALA A 34 -8.42 -34.90 -19.55
C ALA A 34 -7.23 -35.70 -19.00
N LYS A 35 -7.28 -35.93 -17.68
CA LYS A 35 -6.87 -37.15 -16.94
C LYS A 35 -5.40 -37.34 -16.55
N GLY A 36 -5.19 -37.39 -15.22
CA GLY A 36 -4.09 -38.04 -14.49
C GLY A 36 -2.80 -37.22 -14.44
N ILE A 37 -1.94 -37.23 -13.43
CA ILE A 37 -1.55 -38.30 -12.49
C ILE A 37 -1.02 -37.65 -11.19
N ILE A 38 -1.13 -38.42 -10.11
CA ILE A 38 -0.65 -38.26 -8.72
C ILE A 38 0.85 -37.89 -8.64
N GLY A 39 1.21 -36.92 -7.80
CA GLY A 39 2.61 -36.66 -7.42
C GLY A 39 2.83 -35.42 -6.55
N THR A 40 3.24 -35.64 -5.29
CA THR A 40 3.84 -34.69 -4.32
C THR A 40 3.01 -33.48 -3.87
N SER A 41 2.80 -33.39 -2.54
CA SER A 41 2.31 -32.22 -1.84
C SER A 41 3.15 -30.98 -2.18
N GLY A 42 2.63 -30.14 -3.07
CA GLY A 42 3.03 -28.75 -3.21
C GLY A 42 1.78 -27.93 -3.00
N VAL A 43 1.63 -27.30 -1.83
CA VAL A 43 0.64 -26.23 -1.67
C VAL A 43 1.06 -25.14 -2.66
N LEU A 44 0.39 -25.07 -3.80
CA LEU A 44 0.53 -23.96 -4.73
C LEU A 44 -0.10 -22.74 -4.06
N LEU A 45 0.67 -22.08 -3.19
CA LEU A 45 0.39 -20.74 -2.69
C LEU A 45 0.42 -19.81 -3.91
N THR A 46 -0.72 -19.67 -4.57
CA THR A 46 -0.90 -18.68 -5.61
C THR A 46 -1.01 -17.35 -4.89
N LEU A 47 0.13 -16.75 -4.55
CA LEU A 47 0.18 -15.38 -4.06
C LEU A 47 -0.24 -14.51 -5.25
N ALA A 48 -1.54 -14.25 -5.35
CA ALA A 48 -2.08 -13.29 -6.28
C ALA A 48 -1.60 -11.90 -5.83
N SER A 49 -0.38 -11.55 -6.21
CA SER A 49 0.06 -10.17 -6.22
C SER A 49 -0.67 -9.50 -7.38
N GLN A 50 -1.70 -8.72 -7.09
CA GLN A 50 -2.11 -7.67 -8.02
C GLN A 50 -1.06 -6.56 -7.88
N PRO A 51 -0.14 -6.38 -8.85
CA PRO A 51 0.76 -5.24 -8.83
C PRO A 51 -0.10 -4.01 -9.15
N GLY A 52 0.10 -2.95 -8.39
CA GLY A 52 -0.75 -1.76 -8.43
C GLY A 52 -0.83 -1.12 -9.81
N MET A 53 -2.03 -0.66 -10.15
CA MET A 53 -2.30 0.66 -10.73
C MET A 53 -3.79 0.98 -10.48
N ALA A 54 -4.07 2.12 -9.84
CA ALA A 54 -5.41 2.62 -9.52
C ALA A 54 -6.27 1.74 -8.59
N ALA A 55 -5.71 1.25 -7.47
CA ALA A 55 -6.53 0.72 -6.39
C ALA A 55 -7.03 1.90 -5.55
N THR A 56 -8.29 2.28 -5.74
CA THR A 56 -9.04 3.07 -4.76
C THR A 56 -8.90 2.40 -3.39
N LEU A 57 -8.05 2.98 -2.52
CA LEU A 57 -7.66 2.46 -1.22
C LEU A 57 -8.69 2.87 -0.16
N CYS A 58 -9.81 2.16 -0.15
CA CYS A 58 -10.92 2.34 0.79
C CYS A 58 -10.71 1.60 2.12
N ARG A 59 -9.52 1.71 2.71
CA ARG A 59 -9.17 0.98 3.93
C ARG A 59 -8.38 1.86 4.87
N SER A 60 -8.49 1.59 6.17
CA SER A 60 -7.61 2.18 7.18
C SER A 60 -6.13 1.86 6.88
N PRO A 61 -5.16 2.59 7.46
CA PRO A 61 -3.75 2.40 7.16
C PRO A 61 -3.28 0.96 7.40
N SER A 62 -3.67 0.35 8.51
CA SER A 62 -3.41 -1.07 8.80
C SER A 62 -4.15 -2.04 7.87
N GLY A 63 -5.38 -1.69 7.47
CA GLY A 63 -6.17 -2.46 6.50
C GLY A 63 -5.58 -2.42 5.08
N SER A 64 -4.83 -1.38 4.72
CA SER A 64 -4.14 -1.30 3.42
C SER A 64 -2.97 -2.28 3.30
N LEU A 65 -2.31 -2.58 4.42
CA LEU A 65 -1.21 -3.56 4.50
C LEU A 65 -1.73 -5.00 4.64
N SER A 66 -2.96 -5.16 5.12
CA SER A 66 -3.60 -6.46 5.33
C SER A 66 -4.29 -6.90 4.03
N GLY A 67 -3.58 -7.68 3.21
CA GLY A 67 -4.07 -8.16 1.91
C GLY A 67 -5.44 -8.86 1.99
N GLY A 68 -6.49 -8.17 1.56
CA GLY A 68 -7.71 -8.78 1.00
C GLY A 68 -8.65 -9.55 1.93
N LEU A 69 -8.53 -9.46 3.26
CA LEU A 69 -9.55 -10.02 4.15
C LEU A 69 -10.83 -9.15 4.05
N GLN A 70 -11.82 -9.65 3.31
CA GLN A 70 -13.15 -9.06 3.20
C GLN A 70 -13.83 -9.12 4.58
N SER A 71 -13.71 -8.04 5.36
CA SER A 71 -14.62 -7.81 6.48
C SER A 71 -16.02 -7.59 5.89
N HIS A 72 -17.03 -8.31 6.38
CA HIS A 72 -18.44 -8.14 6.00
C HIS A 72 -19.03 -6.83 6.57
N GLY A 73 -18.27 -5.75 6.50
CA GLY A 73 -18.67 -4.41 6.92
C GLY A 73 -19.38 -3.65 5.79
N PRO A 74 -19.92 -2.45 6.10
CA PRO A 74 -20.51 -1.56 5.10
C PRO A 74 -19.56 -1.33 3.91
N VAL A 75 -20.13 -1.21 2.71
CA VAL A 75 -19.35 -0.88 1.51
C VAL A 75 -18.76 0.51 1.68
N VAL A 76 -17.47 0.57 1.96
CA VAL A 76 -16.71 1.82 2.07
C VAL A 76 -16.61 2.46 0.68
N ALA A 77 -17.16 3.66 0.52
CA ALA A 77 -17.11 4.39 -0.74
C ALA A 77 -15.79 5.15 -0.89
N CYS A 78 -15.10 4.98 -2.02
CA CYS A 78 -13.90 5.74 -2.36
C CYS A 78 -14.32 6.98 -3.15
N ALA A 79 -15.05 7.87 -2.50
CA ALA A 79 -15.54 9.10 -3.11
C ALA A 79 -14.68 10.33 -2.76
N GLY A 80 -13.46 10.09 -2.27
CA GLY A 80 -12.50 11.13 -1.92
C GLY A 80 -12.12 11.98 -3.14
N ARG A 81 -12.08 13.30 -2.95
CA ARG A 81 -11.65 14.26 -3.95
C ARG A 81 -10.16 14.56 -3.80
N SER A 82 -9.49 14.72 -4.92
CA SER A 82 -8.07 15.10 -4.95
C SER A 82 -7.81 16.52 -4.41
N PRO A 83 -6.58 16.85 -4.01
CA PRO A 83 -6.23 18.21 -3.55
C PRO A 83 -6.53 19.28 -4.60
N ASN A 84 -6.30 18.98 -5.89
CA ASN A 84 -6.57 19.91 -6.98
C ASN A 84 -8.06 20.28 -7.10
N PHE A 85 -8.97 19.34 -6.78
CA PHE A 85 -10.39 19.65 -6.74
C PHE A 85 -10.71 20.75 -5.72
N TYR A 86 -10.15 20.68 -4.51
CA TYR A 86 -10.39 21.69 -3.47
C TYR A 86 -9.70 23.03 -3.77
N LYS A 87 -8.62 23.01 -4.56
CA LYS A 87 -7.96 24.22 -5.05
C LYS A 87 -8.84 24.97 -6.06
N GLU A 88 -9.43 24.23 -6.99
CA GLU A 88 -10.22 24.82 -8.08
C GLU A 88 -11.67 25.14 -7.68
N ASN A 89 -12.21 24.47 -6.65
CA ASN A 89 -13.59 24.61 -6.24
C ASN A 89 -13.73 25.33 -4.89
N ALA A 90 -14.61 26.34 -4.84
CA ALA A 90 -14.94 27.08 -3.62
C ALA A 90 -15.86 26.32 -2.62
N GLY A 91 -16.21 25.06 -2.90
CA GLY A 91 -17.13 24.25 -2.11
C GLY A 91 -16.51 23.55 -0.90
N TRP A 92 -15.81 24.30 -0.03
CA TRP A 92 -15.16 23.74 1.15
C TRP A 92 -16.16 23.40 2.25
N PRO A 93 -16.08 22.22 2.89
CA PRO A 93 -16.95 21.87 4.00
C PRO A 93 -16.64 22.72 5.24
N SER A 94 -17.69 23.22 5.90
CA SER A 94 -17.58 23.90 7.20
C SER A 94 -16.96 22.97 8.25
N PRO A 95 -16.07 23.45 9.15
CA PRO A 95 -15.68 24.86 9.38
C PRO A 95 -14.45 25.34 8.58
N CYS A 96 -13.93 24.55 7.65
CA CYS A 96 -12.68 24.87 6.96
C CYS A 96 -12.89 25.86 5.81
N THR A 97 -11.97 26.81 5.69
CA THR A 97 -11.89 27.72 4.55
C THR A 97 -10.45 27.78 4.03
N PRO A 98 -10.21 28.22 2.78
CA PRO A 98 -8.86 28.39 2.26
C PRO A 98 -7.98 29.32 3.10
N GLY A 99 -8.58 30.26 3.84
CA GLY A 99 -7.87 31.18 4.73
C GLY A 99 -7.60 30.64 6.14
N THR A 100 -8.15 29.48 6.49
CA THR A 100 -7.89 28.83 7.79
C THR A 100 -6.41 28.43 7.86
N THR A 101 -5.74 28.71 8.99
CA THR A 101 -4.33 28.33 9.16
C THR A 101 -4.17 26.82 9.27
N PHE A 102 -3.10 26.28 8.70
CA PHE A 102 -2.82 24.85 8.79
C PHE A 102 -2.65 24.40 10.25
N SER A 103 -1.96 25.21 11.06
CA SER A 103 -1.74 24.97 12.49
C SER A 103 -3.00 24.85 13.34
N SER A 104 -4.14 25.39 12.90
CA SER A 104 -5.41 25.27 13.61
C SER A 104 -6.05 23.88 13.49
N VAL A 105 -5.81 23.20 12.37
CA VAL A 105 -6.31 21.85 12.09
C VAL A 105 -5.29 20.79 12.47
N PHE A 106 -4.02 21.07 12.18
CA PHE A 106 -2.89 20.17 12.36
C PHE A 106 -1.90 20.82 13.32
N PRO A 107 -1.80 20.38 14.58
CA PRO A 107 -0.91 21.01 15.55
C PRO A 107 0.54 20.95 15.09
N CYS A 108 1.15 22.08 14.77
CA CYS A 108 2.56 22.13 14.35
C CYS A 108 3.48 22.39 15.54
N ALA A 109 4.56 21.63 15.67
CA ALA A 109 5.53 21.75 16.76
C ALA A 109 6.95 21.43 16.29
N GLY A 110 7.95 21.91 17.04
CA GLY A 110 9.36 21.64 16.73
C GLY A 110 9.73 22.09 15.33
N LEU A 111 10.21 21.16 14.50
CA LEU A 111 10.70 21.41 13.14
C LEU A 111 9.62 21.88 12.15
N THR A 112 8.35 21.61 12.43
CA THR A 112 7.24 22.03 11.56
C THR A 112 6.64 23.39 11.95
N LYS A 113 7.10 23.98 13.06
CA LYS A 113 6.56 25.23 13.61
C LYS A 113 6.70 26.39 12.62
N ASP A 114 7.89 26.59 12.05
CA ASP A 114 8.18 27.77 11.23
C ASP A 114 7.82 27.57 9.74
N THR A 115 7.42 26.36 9.35
CA THR A 115 7.02 26.00 7.98
C THR A 115 5.50 25.80 7.90
N TYR A 116 5.01 24.65 8.33
CA TYR A 116 3.58 24.33 8.37
C TYR A 116 2.83 25.13 9.43
N GLY A 117 3.49 25.47 10.53
CA GLY A 117 2.92 26.19 11.66
C GLY A 117 2.88 27.71 11.51
N ALA A 118 3.51 28.26 10.46
CA ALA A 118 3.56 29.69 10.24
C ALA A 118 2.16 30.27 10.02
N SER A 119 1.92 31.48 10.50
CA SER A 119 0.62 32.16 10.34
C SER A 119 0.26 32.45 8.88
N SER A 120 1.27 32.54 8.01
CA SER A 120 1.10 32.66 6.56
C SER A 120 0.69 31.34 5.88
N THR A 121 0.90 30.21 6.55
CA THR A 121 0.62 28.89 5.98
C THR A 121 -0.83 28.52 6.23
N THR A 122 -1.66 28.74 5.21
CA THR A 122 -3.08 28.40 5.24
C THR A 122 -3.37 27.06 4.57
N LEU A 123 -4.55 26.48 4.84
CA LEU A 123 -5.02 25.29 4.17
C LEU A 123 -5.11 25.49 2.65
N GLY A 124 -5.44 26.70 2.18
CA GLY A 124 -5.47 27.01 0.76
C GLY A 124 -4.06 27.06 0.15
N LEU A 125 -3.10 27.69 0.83
CA LEU A 125 -1.71 27.78 0.35
C LEU A 125 -1.08 26.40 0.22
N ILE A 126 -1.32 25.51 1.19
CA ILE A 126 -0.67 24.20 1.20
C ILE A 126 -1.22 23.21 0.15
N LEU A 127 -2.32 23.56 -0.52
CA LEU A 127 -2.78 22.82 -1.71
C LEU A 127 -1.91 23.08 -2.94
N ASP A 128 -1.02 24.08 -2.88
CA ASP A 128 0.06 24.26 -3.84
C ASP A 128 1.37 23.68 -3.31
N HIS A 129 2.20 23.17 -4.21
CA HIS A 129 3.53 22.67 -3.85
C HIS A 129 4.33 23.74 -3.10
N GLN A 130 4.84 23.38 -1.93
CA GLN A 130 5.70 24.23 -1.11
C GLN A 130 7.12 23.69 -1.13
N ASP A 131 8.13 24.56 -1.17
CA ASP A 131 9.54 24.13 -1.21
C ASP A 131 9.95 23.31 0.03
N PHE A 132 9.29 23.53 1.16
CA PHE A 132 9.50 22.76 2.40
C PHE A 132 8.73 21.43 2.44
N ASP A 133 7.78 21.20 1.53
CA ASP A 133 6.95 20.01 1.43
C ASP A 133 7.22 19.26 0.11
N THR A 134 8.45 18.79 -0.05
CA THR A 134 8.90 18.06 -1.26
C THR A 134 8.06 16.84 -1.63
N ALA A 135 7.38 16.23 -0.65
CA ALA A 135 6.54 15.06 -0.87
C ALA A 135 5.07 15.44 -1.15
N ASN A 136 4.69 16.71 -1.02
CA ASN A 136 3.29 17.17 -1.07
C ASN A 136 2.42 16.52 0.03
N LEU A 137 2.99 16.23 1.19
CA LEU A 137 2.29 15.61 2.31
C LEU A 137 1.13 16.49 2.81
N GLY A 138 1.36 17.79 2.91
CA GLY A 138 0.39 18.77 3.39
C GLY A 138 -0.88 18.78 2.54
N MET A 139 -0.76 18.87 1.20
CA MET A 139 -1.94 18.90 0.33
C MET A 139 -2.79 17.63 0.44
N HIS A 140 -2.16 16.46 0.57
CA HIS A 140 -2.89 15.19 0.68
C HIS A 140 -3.52 15.02 2.07
N LEU A 141 -2.89 15.49 3.14
CA LEU A 141 -3.51 15.54 4.47
C LEU A 141 -4.73 16.45 4.49
N VAL A 142 -4.62 17.67 3.94
CA VAL A 142 -5.74 18.62 3.87
C VAL A 142 -6.88 18.04 3.04
N ALA A 143 -6.60 17.50 1.85
CA ALA A 143 -7.64 16.91 1.01
C ALA A 143 -8.35 15.74 1.72
N THR A 144 -7.61 14.87 2.43
CA THR A 144 -8.20 13.78 3.22
C THR A 144 -9.11 14.32 4.32
N TYR A 145 -8.65 15.33 5.06
CA TYR A 145 -9.41 15.96 6.13
C TYR A 145 -10.73 16.56 5.61
N LEU A 146 -10.69 17.27 4.48
CA LEU A 146 -11.90 17.82 3.84
C LEU A 146 -12.82 16.72 3.29
N ASN A 147 -12.27 15.61 2.79
CA ASN A 147 -13.06 14.45 2.36
C ASN A 147 -13.83 13.82 3.53
N ILE A 148 -13.24 13.75 4.71
CA ILE A 148 -13.92 13.25 5.92
C ILE A 148 -15.00 14.23 6.35
N LEU A 149 -14.69 15.54 6.41
CA LEU A 149 -15.67 16.57 6.80
C LEU A 149 -16.88 16.64 5.86
N SER A 150 -16.66 16.43 4.57
CA SER A 150 -17.74 16.39 3.57
C SER A 150 -18.50 15.06 3.53
N GLY A 151 -18.13 14.09 4.37
CA GLY A 151 -18.76 12.76 4.42
C GLY A 151 -18.50 11.90 3.20
N ARG A 152 -17.44 12.19 2.44
CA ARG A 152 -17.06 11.45 1.22
C ARG A 152 -16.33 10.15 1.52
N ILE A 153 -15.62 10.12 2.64
CA ILE A 153 -14.92 8.95 3.14
C ILE A 153 -15.23 8.79 4.63
N ASP A 154 -15.35 7.54 5.07
CA ASP A 154 -15.71 7.16 6.44
C ASP A 154 -14.76 6.13 7.07
N PHE A 155 -13.85 5.55 6.27
CA PHE A 155 -12.84 4.60 6.76
C PHE A 155 -11.66 5.24 7.53
N LEU A 156 -11.55 6.56 7.46
CA LEU A 156 -10.64 7.38 8.26
C LEU A 156 -11.45 8.42 9.05
N THR A 157 -11.05 8.64 10.29
CA THR A 157 -11.60 9.72 11.13
C THR A 157 -10.67 10.94 11.15
N LEU A 158 -11.20 12.11 11.47
CA LEU A 158 -10.40 13.35 11.60
C LEU A 158 -9.22 13.15 12.58
N SER A 159 -9.49 12.47 13.70
CA SER A 159 -8.48 12.18 14.73
C SER A 159 -7.35 11.31 14.18
N GLN A 160 -7.65 10.30 13.36
CA GLN A 160 -6.62 9.45 12.76
C GLN A 160 -5.72 10.22 11.79
N VAL A 161 -6.30 11.10 10.97
CA VAL A 161 -5.50 11.93 10.05
C VAL A 161 -4.61 12.90 10.82
N GLN A 162 -5.11 13.49 11.91
CA GLN A 162 -4.31 14.32 12.81
C GLN A 162 -3.21 13.52 13.53
N SER A 163 -3.47 12.26 13.92
CA SER A 163 -2.44 11.38 14.50
C SER A 163 -1.36 11.01 13.48
N ILE A 164 -1.70 10.76 12.22
CA ILE A 164 -0.71 10.52 11.15
C ILE A 164 0.24 11.72 11.04
N TRP A 165 -0.31 12.94 11.05
CA TRP A 165 0.47 14.18 11.05
C TRP A 165 1.35 14.31 12.31
N TYR A 166 0.77 14.08 13.49
CA TYR A 166 1.48 14.17 14.76
C TYR A 166 2.66 13.20 14.87
N ASP A 167 2.48 11.94 14.44
CA ASP A 167 3.57 10.97 14.46
C ASP A 167 4.67 11.36 13.47
N TRP A 168 4.27 11.79 12.26
CA TRP A 168 5.22 12.21 11.24
C TRP A 168 6.03 13.46 11.66
N GLN A 169 5.39 14.50 12.21
CA GLN A 169 6.13 15.70 12.65
C GLN A 169 7.07 15.40 13.83
N THR A 170 6.75 14.40 14.64
CA THR A 170 7.46 14.10 15.89
C THR A 170 8.62 13.14 15.65
N TYR A 171 8.39 12.10 14.85
CA TYR A 171 9.34 11.00 14.63
C TYR A 171 9.92 10.96 13.21
N GLY A 172 9.33 11.70 12.26
CA GLY A 172 9.65 11.63 10.83
C GLY A 172 8.97 10.47 10.10
N TYR A 173 8.13 9.69 10.79
CA TYR A 173 7.40 8.57 10.22
C TYR A 173 6.08 8.31 10.98
N TYR A 174 5.15 7.63 10.31
CA TYR A 174 3.93 7.09 10.89
C TYR A 174 4.00 5.55 10.90
N SER A 175 3.52 4.90 11.95
CA SER A 175 3.56 3.44 12.09
C SER A 175 2.15 2.84 12.04
N PRO A 176 1.61 2.50 10.85
CA PRO A 176 0.26 1.94 10.74
C PRO A 176 0.11 0.57 11.42
N THR A 177 1.21 -0.17 11.58
CA THR A 177 1.28 -1.48 12.23
C THR A 177 2.67 -1.64 12.83
N ALA A 178 2.80 -2.43 13.90
CA ALA A 178 4.08 -2.65 14.56
C ALA A 178 5.14 -3.16 13.56
N GLY A 179 6.30 -2.51 13.55
CA GLY A 179 7.43 -2.86 12.69
C GLY A 179 7.38 -2.28 11.27
N VAL A 180 6.30 -1.58 10.89
CA VAL A 180 6.21 -0.89 9.59
C VAL A 180 6.23 0.62 9.83
N GLN A 181 7.15 1.31 9.15
CA GLN A 181 7.27 2.77 9.21
C GLN A 181 7.00 3.36 7.83
N TRP A 182 6.11 4.34 7.77
CA TRP A 182 5.79 5.11 6.59
C TRP A 182 6.38 6.50 6.72
N ARG A 183 7.22 6.88 5.76
CA ARG A 183 7.73 8.26 5.65
C ARG A 183 6.74 9.09 4.82
N ALA A 184 7.06 10.38 4.63
CA ALA A 184 6.18 11.32 3.93
C ALA A 184 5.67 10.77 2.60
N SER A 185 6.55 10.21 1.76
CA SER A 185 6.19 9.65 0.46
C SER A 185 5.23 8.45 0.56
N ASP A 186 5.43 7.55 1.52
CA ASP A 186 4.56 6.38 1.70
C ASP A 186 3.16 6.81 2.18
N ILE A 187 3.12 7.78 3.09
CA ILE A 187 1.87 8.40 3.56
C ILE A 187 1.14 9.02 2.37
N VAL A 188 1.84 9.77 1.52
CA VAL A 188 1.27 10.39 0.32
C VAL A 188 0.75 9.36 -0.68
N ILE A 189 1.48 8.26 -0.92
CA ILE A 189 1.03 7.17 -1.79
C ILE A 189 -0.27 6.55 -1.24
N TYR A 190 -0.33 6.31 0.06
CA TYR A 190 -1.54 5.80 0.70
C TYR A 190 -2.72 6.78 0.58
N LEU A 191 -2.52 8.06 0.97
CA LEU A 191 -3.58 9.08 0.96
C LEU A 191 -4.05 9.40 -0.46
N SER A 192 -3.15 9.51 -1.43
CA SER A 192 -3.51 9.73 -2.83
C SER A 192 -4.34 8.56 -3.39
N GLY A 193 -4.05 7.32 -2.98
CA GLY A 193 -4.86 6.17 -3.32
C GLY A 193 -6.30 6.23 -2.80
N THR A 194 -6.59 7.07 -1.80
CA THR A 194 -7.94 7.26 -1.27
C THR A 194 -8.81 8.24 -2.07
N MET A 195 -8.22 8.90 -3.08
CA MET A 195 -8.83 10.03 -3.79
C MET A 195 -8.81 9.81 -5.30
N SER A 196 -9.76 10.45 -5.98
CA SER A 196 -9.86 10.49 -7.44
C SER A 196 -10.25 11.88 -7.94
#